data_AF-A0A7X0IR18-F1
#
_entry.id   AF-A0A7X0IR18-F1
#
_cell.length_a   1.000
_cell.length_b   1.000
_cell.length_c   1.000
_cell.angle_alpha   90.00
_cell.angle_beta   90.00
_cell.angle_gamma   90.00
#
_symmetry.space_group_name_H-M   'P 1'
#
loop_
_entity.id
_entity.type
_entity.pdbx_description
1 polymer ?
#
loop_
_entity_poly.entity_id
_entity_poly.type
_entity_poly.pdbx_seq_one_letter_code
_entity_poly.pdbx_strand_id
1 'polypeptide(L)'
;MDELPVIKTRRKGHSQTQSMLIPSEDMVARMLRAAPPGELSEVAAVRKSLAAQYGADACCPVTVRRHLVHISQTGTAPFWRFVDPDRPFARRMNGGPNLIRARLKEEQ
;
A
#
# COMPACT_ATOMS: atom_id res chain seq x y z
N MET A 1 20.44 -3.92 -0.75
CA MET A 1 20.19 -4.89 -1.84
C MET A 1 18.87 -4.51 -2.46
N ASP A 2 18.86 -4.10 -3.72
CA ASP A 2 17.62 -3.92 -4.46
C ASP A 2 16.97 -5.29 -4.66
N GLU A 3 15.82 -5.48 -4.02
CA GLU A 3 15.01 -6.68 -4.17
C GLU A 3 14.55 -6.83 -5.63
N LEU A 4 14.64 -8.06 -6.17
CA LEU A 4 14.16 -8.34 -7.52
C LEU A 4 12.61 -8.29 -7.57
N PRO A 5 12.01 -7.46 -8.42
CA PRO A 5 10.56 -7.36 -8.51
C PRO A 5 9.95 -8.61 -9.14
N VAL A 6 8.86 -9.10 -8.55
CA VAL A 6 8.05 -10.16 -9.14
C VAL A 6 6.97 -9.54 -10.02
N ILE A 7 7.15 -9.59 -11.34
CA ILE A 7 6.18 -9.07 -12.31
C ILE A 7 5.54 -10.24 -13.06
N LYS A 8 4.21 -10.26 -13.13
CA LYS A 8 3.45 -11.33 -13.79
C LYS A 8 2.46 -10.77 -14.79
N THR A 9 2.32 -11.41 -15.94
CA THR A 9 1.23 -11.11 -16.88
C THR A 9 -0.10 -11.52 -16.28
N ARG A 10 -1.09 -10.62 -16.38
CA ARG A 10 -2.45 -10.79 -15.83
C ARG A 10 -3.47 -10.26 -16.82
N ARG A 11 -4.69 -10.80 -16.80
CA ARG A 11 -5.79 -10.25 -17.59
C ARG A 11 -6.19 -8.86 -17.09
N LYS A 12 -6.54 -7.98 -18.01
CA LYS A 12 -7.09 -6.64 -17.79
C LYS A 12 -8.41 -6.57 -18.56
N GLY A 13 -9.54 -6.67 -17.85
CA GLY A 13 -10.84 -6.83 -18.51
C GLY A 13 -10.94 -8.14 -19.28
N HIS A 14 -11.77 -8.16 -20.33
CA HIS A 14 -12.10 -9.39 -21.07
C HIS A 14 -11.05 -9.80 -22.11
N SER A 15 -10.40 -8.83 -22.77
CA SER A 15 -9.57 -9.12 -23.96
C SER A 15 -8.14 -8.58 -23.90
N GLN A 16 -7.75 -7.88 -22.82
CA GLN A 16 -6.41 -7.32 -22.68
C GLN A 16 -5.62 -8.05 -21.60
N THR A 17 -4.30 -7.95 -21.69
CA THR A 17 -3.39 -8.34 -20.62
C THR A 17 -2.61 -7.11 -20.14
N GLN A 18 -2.03 -7.21 -18.95
CA GLN A 18 -1.15 -6.21 -18.37
C GLN A 18 -0.08 -6.90 -17.54
N SER A 19 1.11 -6.31 -17.50
CA SER A 19 2.13 -6.65 -16.53
C SER A 19 1.71 -6.16 -15.14
N MET A 20 1.81 -7.03 -14.14
CA MET A 20 1.39 -6.74 -12.77
C MET A 20 2.53 -7.01 -11.81
N LEU A 21 2.96 -5.97 -11.12
CA LEU A 21 3.86 -6.08 -9.98
C LEU A 21 3.14 -6.78 -8.82
N ILE A 22 3.76 -7.83 -8.30
CA ILE A 22 3.43 -8.47 -7.04
C ILE A 22 4.41 -7.91 -6.00
N PRO A 23 4.04 -6.87 -5.23
CA PRO A 23 4.98 -6.20 -4.35
C PRO A 23 5.32 -7.09 -3.15
N SER A 24 6.55 -6.97 -2.66
CA SER A 24 6.93 -7.48 -1.36
C SER A 24 6.41 -6.58 -0.24
N GLU A 25 6.53 -7.04 1.01
CA GLU A 25 6.21 -6.20 2.16
C GLU A 25 7.19 -5.02 2.26
N ASP A 26 8.48 -5.23 2.02
CA ASP A 26 9.51 -4.19 2.10
C ASP A 26 9.31 -3.08 1.06
N MET A 27 8.86 -3.43 -0.16
CA MET A 27 8.45 -2.44 -1.15
C MET A 27 7.33 -1.54 -0.61
N VAL A 28 6.31 -2.12 -0.01
CA VAL A 28 5.19 -1.36 0.58
C VAL A 28 5.66 -0.55 1.78
N ALA A 29 6.45 -1.13 2.69
CA ALA A 29 6.96 -0.46 3.88
C ALA A 29 7.85 0.75 3.54
N ARG A 30 8.71 0.64 2.53
CA ARG A 30 9.50 1.79 2.02
C ARG A 30 8.61 2.93 1.54
N MET A 31 7.54 2.61 0.82
CA MET A 31 6.58 3.64 0.39
C MET A 31 5.85 4.29 1.55
N LEU A 32 5.42 3.52 2.55
CA LEU A 32 4.78 4.04 3.75
C LEU A 32 5.69 5.04 4.46
N ARG A 33 6.99 4.71 4.60
CA ARG A 33 7.99 5.58 5.25
C ARG A 33 8.29 6.84 4.44
N ALA A 34 8.19 6.76 3.11
CA ALA A 34 8.42 7.89 2.22
C ALA A 34 7.23 8.86 2.14
N ALA A 35 6.04 8.48 2.60
CA ALA A 35 4.89 9.38 2.57
C ALA A 35 5.02 10.53 3.58
N PRO A 36 4.53 11.72 3.20
CA PRO A 36 4.59 12.90 4.06
C PRO A 36 3.88 12.64 5.40
N PRO A 37 4.49 13.05 6.53
CA PRO A 37 3.85 12.96 7.84
C PRO A 37 2.57 13.79 7.90
N GLY A 38 1.57 13.32 8.63
CA GLY A 38 0.30 14.02 8.85
C GLY A 38 -0.67 13.99 7.67
N GLU A 39 -0.28 13.40 6.53
CA GLU A 39 -1.08 13.36 5.32
C GLU A 39 -1.52 11.92 4.95
N LEU A 40 -2.77 11.82 4.48
CA LEU A 40 -3.31 10.57 3.94
C LEU A 40 -3.00 10.47 2.45
N SER A 41 -2.09 9.57 2.09
CA SER A 41 -1.75 9.26 0.71
C SER A 41 -2.83 8.45 0.00
N GLU A 42 -3.14 8.80 -1.24
CA GLU A 42 -4.10 8.05 -2.06
C GLU A 42 -3.52 6.69 -2.48
N VAL A 43 -4.10 5.60 -1.97
CA VAL A 43 -3.64 4.22 -2.25
C VAL A 43 -3.57 3.90 -3.75
N ALA A 44 -4.45 4.47 -4.57
CA ALA A 44 -4.43 4.25 -6.02
C ALA A 44 -3.23 4.95 -6.68
N ALA A 45 -2.95 6.21 -6.32
CA ALA A 45 -1.80 6.95 -6.81
C ALA A 45 -0.48 6.26 -6.42
N VAL A 46 -0.40 5.77 -5.19
CA VAL A 46 0.77 5.02 -4.70
C VAL A 46 0.97 3.74 -5.50
N ARG A 47 -0.09 2.94 -5.68
CA ARG A 47 0.03 1.70 -6.46
C ARG A 47 0.50 1.96 -7.89
N LYS A 48 0.07 3.08 -8.48
CA LYS A 48 0.53 3.52 -9.80
C LYS A 48 2.01 3.92 -9.78
N SER A 49 2.44 4.68 -8.77
CA SER A 49 3.84 5.06 -8.58
C SER A 49 4.74 3.82 -8.41
N LEU A 50 4.34 2.85 -7.59
CA LEU A 50 5.09 1.62 -7.38
C LEU A 50 5.19 0.77 -8.65
N ALA A 51 4.10 0.68 -9.42
CA ALA A 51 4.12 -0.01 -10.70
C ALA A 51 5.10 0.65 -11.68
N ALA A 52 5.04 1.99 -11.80
CA ALA A 52 5.95 2.75 -12.65
C ALA A 52 7.43 2.61 -12.23
N GLN A 53 7.72 2.64 -10.93
CA GLN A 53 9.08 2.48 -10.39
C GLN A 53 9.73 1.15 -10.83
N TYR A 54 8.94 0.08 -10.95
CA TYR A 54 9.42 -1.25 -11.30
C TYR A 54 9.07 -1.66 -12.75
N GLY A 55 8.62 -0.74 -13.60
CA GLY A 55 8.34 -1.01 -15.01
C GLY A 55 7.15 -1.93 -15.27
N ALA A 56 6.14 -1.92 -14.40
CA ALA A 56 4.90 -2.67 -14.56
C ALA A 56 3.71 -1.73 -14.89
N ASP A 57 2.69 -2.26 -15.58
CA ASP A 57 1.47 -1.52 -15.90
C ASP A 57 0.60 -1.26 -14.66
N ALA A 58 0.62 -2.20 -13.71
CA ALA A 58 -0.17 -2.14 -12.48
C ALA A 58 0.50 -2.82 -11.29
N CYS A 59 0.12 -2.42 -10.08
CA CYS A 59 0.50 -3.10 -8.84
C CYS A 59 -0.69 -3.86 -8.25
N CYS A 60 -0.46 -5.11 -7.82
CA CYS A 60 -1.48 -6.02 -7.31
C CYS A 60 -2.20 -5.45 -6.06
N PRO A 61 -3.49 -5.05 -6.18
CA PRO A 61 -4.21 -4.43 -5.07
C PRO A 61 -4.43 -5.37 -3.89
N VAL A 62 -4.57 -6.67 -4.15
CA VAL A 62 -4.80 -7.68 -3.10
C VAL A 62 -3.56 -7.88 -2.26
N THR A 63 -2.38 -7.96 -2.88
CA THR A 63 -1.10 -8.13 -2.18
C THR A 63 -0.79 -6.90 -1.32
N VAL A 64 -0.95 -5.68 -1.85
CA VAL A 64 -0.78 -4.44 -1.07
C VAL A 64 -1.68 -4.43 0.17
N ARG A 65 -2.96 -4.79 0.03
CA ARG A 65 -3.89 -4.87 1.16
C ARG A 65 -3.47 -5.90 2.22
N ARG A 66 -2.92 -7.05 1.81
CA ARG A 66 -2.42 -8.07 2.75
C ARG A 66 -1.22 -7.54 3.54
N HIS A 67 -0.27 -6.92 2.85
CA HIS A 67 0.90 -6.31 3.49
C HIS A 67 0.50 -5.18 4.43
N LEU A 68 -0.45 -4.32 4.06
CA LEU A 68 -0.97 -3.28 4.97
C LEU A 68 -1.55 -3.85 6.27
N VAL A 69 -2.31 -4.95 6.19
CA VAL A 69 -2.82 -5.63 7.39
C VAL A 69 -1.66 -6.17 8.23
N HIS A 70 -0.70 -6.85 7.63
CA HIS A 70 0.43 -7.43 8.35
C HIS A 70 1.32 -6.34 8.99
N ILE A 71 1.64 -5.28 8.25
CA ILE A 71 2.37 -4.10 8.74
C ILE A 71 1.61 -3.45 9.91
N SER A 72 0.27 -3.39 9.87
CA SER A 72 -0.50 -2.84 10.99
C SER A 72 -0.35 -3.68 12.26
N GLN A 73 -0.21 -5.00 12.13
CA GLN A 73 -0.04 -5.92 13.26
C GLN A 73 1.38 -5.82 13.84
N THR A 74 2.40 -5.71 12.99
CA THR A 74 3.81 -5.68 13.40
C THR A 74 4.29 -4.28 13.76
N GLY A 75 3.62 -3.22 13.28
CA GLY A 75 4.01 -1.84 13.49
C GLY A 75 5.27 -1.41 12.73
N THR A 76 5.68 -2.14 11.68
CA THR A 76 6.98 -1.95 11.01
C THR A 76 7.07 -0.69 10.13
N ALA A 77 5.93 -0.05 9.82
CA ALA A 77 5.86 1.16 8.99
C ALA A 77 4.55 1.96 9.24
N PRO A 78 4.51 3.27 8.91
CA PRO A 78 3.40 4.16 9.27
C PRO A 78 2.17 3.97 8.35
N PHE A 79 1.46 2.85 8.52
CA PHE A 79 0.30 2.49 7.70
C PHE A 79 -0.88 3.49 7.82
N TRP A 80 -0.94 4.27 8.90
CA TRP A 80 -1.97 5.30 9.13
C TRP A 80 -1.91 6.44 8.11
N ARG A 81 -0.76 6.66 7.46
CA ARG A 81 -0.62 7.63 6.35
C ARG A 81 -1.22 7.16 5.04
N PHE A 82 -1.81 5.96 5.00
CA PHE A 82 -2.21 5.28 3.77
C PHE A 82 -3.60 4.67 3.81
N VAL A 83 -4.11 4.36 5.00
CA VAL A 83 -5.41 3.73 5.16
C VAL A 83 -6.41 4.79 5.56
N ASP A 84 -7.36 5.05 4.67
CA ASP A 84 -8.45 5.99 4.93
C ASP A 84 -9.34 5.48 6.10
N PRO A 85 -9.38 6.19 7.25
CA PRO A 85 -10.14 5.76 8.42
C PRO A 85 -11.67 5.77 8.21
N ASP A 86 -12.16 6.45 7.17
CA ASP A 86 -13.57 6.52 6.82
C ASP A 86 -14.02 5.35 5.92
N ARG A 87 -13.08 4.55 5.41
CA ARG A 87 -13.38 3.40 4.54
C ARG A 87 -13.46 2.09 5.33
N PRO A 88 -14.31 1.12 4.89
CA PRO A 88 -14.45 -0.17 5.55
C PRO A 88 -13.14 -0.94 5.75
N PHE A 89 -12.15 -0.73 4.88
CA PHE A 89 -10.85 -1.38 4.97
C PHE A 89 -10.08 -1.04 6.25
N ALA A 90 -10.28 0.16 6.83
CA ALA A 90 -9.63 0.57 8.08
C ALA A 90 -9.96 -0.34 9.27
N ARG A 91 -11.15 -0.98 9.27
CA ARG A 91 -11.56 -1.93 10.31
C ARG A 91 -10.68 -3.19 10.35
N ARG A 92 -9.92 -3.46 9.29
CA ARG A 92 -8.99 -4.60 9.22
C ARG A 92 -7.60 -4.28 9.77
N MET A 93 -7.30 -3.01 10.00
CA MET A 93 -6.03 -2.62 10.59
C MET A 93 -6.03 -2.90 12.08
N ASN A 94 -4.87 -3.25 12.63
CA ASN A 94 -4.69 -3.35 14.07
C ASN A 94 -5.02 -2.01 14.74
N GLY A 95 -5.87 -2.01 15.77
CA GLY A 95 -6.39 -0.80 16.42
C GLY A 95 -7.50 -0.06 15.64
N GLY A 96 -7.82 -0.49 14.42
CA GLY A 96 -8.95 0.01 13.64
C GLY A 96 -8.85 1.49 13.22
N PRO A 97 -9.97 2.09 12.78
CA PRO A 97 -9.99 3.48 12.27
C PRO A 97 -9.65 4.54 13.33
N ASN A 98 -9.94 4.28 14.61
CA ASN A 98 -9.67 5.24 15.68
C ASN A 98 -8.17 5.44 15.90
N LEU A 99 -7.38 4.35 15.85
CA LEU A 99 -5.93 4.44 15.93
C LEU A 99 -5.35 5.25 14.77
N ILE A 100 -5.85 5.04 13.55
CA ILE A 100 -5.40 5.79 12.38
C ILE A 100 -5.63 7.30 12.58
N ARG A 101 -6.82 7.70 13.03
CA ARG A 101 -7.12 9.11 13.31
C ARG A 101 -6.23 9.70 14.40
N ALA A 102 -6.00 8.94 15.47
CA ALA A 102 -5.12 9.35 16.56
C ALA A 102 -3.69 9.59 16.05
N ARG A 103 -3.13 8.63 15.29
CA ARG A 103 -1.79 8.75 14.71
C ARG A 103 -1.63 9.90 13.73
N LEU A 104 -2.61 10.12 12.86
CA LEU A 104 -2.59 11.27 11.94
C LEU A 104 -2.61 12.61 12.69
N LYS A 105 -3.37 12.70 13.80
CA LYS A 105 -3.41 13.89 14.66
C LYS A 105 -2.11 14.11 15.43
N GLU A 106 -1.43 13.05 15.85
CA GLU A 106 -0.12 13.12 16.53
C GLU A 106 1.00 13.69 15.63
N GLU A 107 0.84 13.62 14.31
CA GLU A 107 1.82 14.09 13.33
C GLU A 107 1.57 15.53 12.84
N GLN A 108 0.49 16.20 13.29
CA GLN A 108 0.16 17.60 12.98
C GLN A 108 0.68 18.55 14.06
#